data_AF-A0A645BFX2-F1
#
_entry.id   AF-A0A645BFX2-F1
#
_cell.length_a   1.000
_cell.length_b   1.000
_cell.length_c   1.000
_cell.angle_alpha   90.00
_cell.angle_beta   90.00
_cell.angle_gamma   90.00
#
_symmetry.space_group_name_H-M   'P 1'
#
loop_
_entity.id
_entity.type
_entity.pdbx_description
1 polymer ?
#
loop_
_entity_poly.entity_id
_entity_poly.type
_entity_poly.pdbx_seq_one_letter_code
_entity_poly.pdbx_strand_id
1 'polypeptide(L)'
;MLRHTHARDYGVGSLFEYTDEVLKLAEEPDLMGREKKIDALKWAWLDEHTFFNYFSIERVLAFVLKTEMLERWRMLSLEAGSAIFRDLLTSLKKDVVVKV
;
A
#
# COMPACT_ATOMS: atom_id res chain seq x y z
N MET A 1 -4.21 24.46 -0.12
CA MET A 1 -4.39 24.11 1.30
C MET A 1 -3.35 23.12 1.81
N LEU A 2 -3.12 21.96 1.17
CA LEU A 2 -2.18 20.93 1.68
C LEU A 2 -0.68 21.34 1.78
N ARG A 3 -0.26 22.39 1.06
CA ARG A 3 1.16 22.77 0.94
C ARG A 3 1.73 23.62 2.10
N HIS A 4 0.89 24.12 3.01
CA HIS A 4 1.28 25.16 4.00
C HIS A 4 1.00 24.75 5.45
N THR A 5 0.52 23.53 5.68
CA THR A 5 0.20 23.04 7.03
C THR A 5 1.35 22.18 7.55
N HIS A 6 1.82 22.50 8.77
CA HIS A 6 2.86 21.74 9.49
C HIS A 6 2.28 20.66 10.43
N ALA A 7 0.95 20.57 10.54
CA ALA A 7 0.30 19.51 11.30
C ALA A 7 0.56 18.13 10.65
N ARG A 8 0.70 17.09 11.48
CA ARG A 8 1.00 15.71 11.04
C ARG A 8 0.01 15.18 10.01
N ASP A 9 -1.25 15.57 10.14
CA ASP A 9 -2.36 15.21 9.28
C ASP A 9 -2.58 16.20 8.12
N TYR A 10 -1.73 17.22 7.97
CA TYR A 10 -1.93 18.33 7.03
C TYR A 10 -3.29 19.05 7.15
N GLY A 11 -3.97 18.90 8.30
CA GLY A 11 -5.31 19.42 8.55
C GLY A 11 -6.45 18.61 7.93
N VAL A 12 -6.21 17.34 7.55
CA VAL A 12 -7.24 16.45 6.97
C VAL A 12 -7.88 15.50 7.97
N GLY A 13 -7.53 15.55 9.26
CA GLY A 13 -7.99 14.62 10.28
C GLY A 13 -9.51 14.45 10.38
N SER A 14 -10.29 15.48 10.05
CA SER A 14 -11.76 15.44 10.05
C SER A 14 -12.41 15.15 8.69
N LEU A 15 -11.64 15.07 7.60
CA LEU A 15 -12.17 14.86 6.24
C LEU A 15 -12.48 13.39 5.95
N PHE A 16 -11.70 12.48 6.53
CA PHE A 16 -11.87 11.04 6.33
C PHE A 16 -11.76 10.28 7.65
N GLU A 17 -12.68 9.36 7.88
CA GLU A 17 -12.78 8.57 9.11
C GLU A 17 -11.52 7.72 9.38
N TYR A 18 -10.84 7.29 8.32
CA TYR A 18 -9.64 6.47 8.38
C TYR A 18 -8.32 7.27 8.47
N THR A 19 -8.36 8.61 8.55
CA THR A 19 -7.16 9.46 8.51
C THR A 19 -6.17 9.09 9.62
N ASP A 20 -6.65 8.97 10.86
CA ASP A 20 -5.79 8.64 12.00
C ASP A 20 -5.19 7.23 11.89
N GLU A 21 -5.94 6.28 11.35
CA GLU A 21 -5.46 4.91 11.14
C GLU A 21 -4.38 4.87 10.06
N VAL A 22 -4.59 5.56 8.95
CA VAL A 22 -3.59 5.68 7.87
C VAL A 22 -2.31 6.36 8.38
N LEU A 23 -2.42 7.40 9.20
CA LEU A 23 -1.25 8.07 9.80
C LEU A 23 -0.47 7.13 10.73
N LYS A 24 -1.16 6.33 11.55
CA LYS A 24 -0.51 5.31 12.39
C LYS A 24 0.17 4.24 11.54
N LEU A 25 -0.44 3.80 10.44
CA LEU A 25 0.17 2.84 9.52
C LEU A 25 1.41 3.43 8.83
N ALA A 26 1.41 4.72 8.50
CA ALA A 26 2.56 5.38 7.91
C ALA A 26 3.79 5.42 8.84
N GLU A 27 3.60 5.25 10.14
CA GLU A 27 4.67 5.18 11.15
C GLU A 27 5.27 3.76 11.30
N GLU A 28 4.68 2.72 10.71
CA GLU A 28 5.15 1.31 10.81
C GLU A 28 6.52 1.11 10.14
N PRO A 29 7.62 0.85 10.86
CA PRO A 29 8.95 0.74 10.25
C PRO A 29 9.12 -0.46 9.32
N ASP A 30 8.41 -1.59 9.56
CA ASP A 30 8.46 -2.73 8.66
C ASP A 30 7.64 -2.46 7.40
N LEU A 31 8.30 -2.25 6.27
CA LEU A 31 7.65 -1.97 4.99
C LEU A 31 6.70 -3.10 4.55
N MET A 32 7.07 -4.36 4.82
CA MET A 32 6.23 -5.50 4.45
C MET A 32 4.98 -5.56 5.33
N GLY A 33 5.16 -5.42 6.64
CA GLY A 33 4.07 -5.32 7.60
C GLY A 33 3.15 -4.14 7.31
N ARG A 34 3.71 -2.98 6.93
CA ARG A 34 2.97 -1.79 6.53
C ARG A 34 2.07 -2.05 5.33
N GLU A 35 2.61 -2.63 4.25
CA GLU A 35 1.83 -2.97 3.04
C GLU A 35 0.65 -3.88 3.38
N LYS A 36 0.90 -4.94 4.15
CA LYS A 36 -0.15 -5.88 4.57
C LYS A 36 -1.23 -5.22 5.42
N LYS A 37 -0.84 -4.34 6.34
CA LYS A 37 -1.79 -3.60 7.19
C LYS A 37 -2.63 -2.60 6.40
N ILE A 38 -2.03 -1.91 5.40
CA ILE A 38 -2.77 -1.04 4.48
C ILE A 38 -3.81 -1.84 3.70
N ASP A 39 -3.44 -3.02 3.20
CA ASP A 39 -4.39 -3.87 2.49
C ASP A 39 -5.48 -4.44 3.41
N ALA A 40 -5.16 -4.75 4.67
CA ALA A 40 -6.16 -5.11 5.66
C ALA A 40 -7.19 -3.98 5.92
N LEU A 41 -6.74 -2.73 5.99
CA LEU A 41 -7.62 -1.56 6.11
C LEU A 41 -8.56 -1.43 4.91
N LYS A 42 -8.03 -1.54 3.68
CA LYS A 42 -8.86 -1.52 2.46
C LYS A 42 -9.84 -2.69 2.43
N TRP A 43 -9.41 -3.87 2.87
CA TRP A 43 -10.25 -5.06 2.91
C TRP A 43 -11.43 -4.89 3.87
N ALA A 44 -11.18 -4.34 5.07
CA ALA A 44 -12.22 -4.02 6.04
C ALA A 44 -13.24 -3.02 5.46
N TRP A 45 -12.73 -1.96 4.80
CA TRP A 45 -13.58 -0.99 4.13
C TRP A 45 -14.47 -1.63 3.05
N LEU A 46 -13.90 -2.52 2.22
CA LEU A 46 -14.66 -3.26 1.19
C LEU A 46 -15.72 -4.18 1.81
N ASP A 47 -15.42 -4.83 2.94
CA ASP A 47 -16.39 -5.67 3.63
C ASP A 47 -17.56 -4.87 4.19
N GLU A 48 -17.28 -3.74 4.85
CA GLU A 48 -18.30 -2.86 5.40
C GLU A 48 -19.22 -2.30 4.30
N HIS A 49 -18.63 -1.79 3.21
CA HIS A 49 -19.36 -1.13 2.13
C HIS A 49 -20.05 -2.10 1.17
N THR A 50 -19.77 -3.41 1.28
CA THR A 50 -20.47 -4.45 0.51
C THR A 50 -21.26 -5.42 1.37
N PHE A 51 -21.33 -5.22 2.69
CA PHE A 51 -22.01 -6.13 3.60
C PHE A 51 -23.49 -6.32 3.25
N PHE A 52 -24.18 -5.23 2.91
CA PHE A 52 -25.60 -5.26 2.53
C PHE A 52 -25.84 -5.46 1.02
N ASN A 53 -24.78 -5.56 0.23
CA ASN A 53 -24.81 -5.68 -1.22
C ASN A 53 -24.72 -7.15 -1.65
N TYR A 54 -25.79 -7.91 -1.45
CA TYR A 54 -25.78 -9.36 -1.64
C TYR A 54 -25.69 -9.80 -3.12
N PHE A 55 -26.39 -9.09 -4.02
CA PHE A 55 -26.46 -9.41 -5.45
C PHE A 55 -26.24 -8.16 -6.31
N SER A 56 -25.09 -7.52 -6.13
CA SER A 56 -24.77 -6.29 -6.84
C SER A 56 -23.37 -6.34 -7.45
N ILE A 57 -23.12 -5.42 -8.38
CA ILE A 57 -21.81 -5.30 -9.04
C ILE A 57 -20.71 -4.93 -8.05
N GLU A 58 -21.04 -4.17 -7.00
CA GLU A 58 -20.13 -3.78 -5.92
C GLU A 58 -19.52 -5.02 -5.23
N ARG A 59 -20.31 -6.08 -5.04
CA ARG A 59 -19.83 -7.33 -4.45
C ARG A 59 -18.82 -8.04 -5.35
N VAL A 60 -19.06 -8.04 -6.65
CA VAL A 60 -18.14 -8.62 -7.65
C VAL A 60 -16.86 -7.80 -7.71
N LEU A 61 -16.96 -6.46 -7.74
CA LEU A 61 -15.80 -5.56 -7.75
C LEU A 61 -14.96 -5.71 -6.46
N ALA A 62 -15.60 -5.78 -5.29
CA ALA A 62 -14.89 -6.03 -4.04
C ALA A 62 -14.15 -7.37 -4.04
N PHE A 63 -14.75 -8.42 -4.61
CA PHE A 63 -14.07 -9.71 -4.77
C PHE A 63 -12.84 -9.62 -5.68
N VAL A 64 -12.95 -8.91 -6.82
CA VAL A 64 -11.82 -8.69 -7.73
C VAL A 64 -10.70 -7.94 -7.02
N LEU A 65 -11.00 -6.83 -6.34
CA LEU A 65 -10.00 -6.03 -5.61
C LEU A 65 -9.29 -6.85 -4.53
N LYS A 66 -10.03 -7.67 -3.78
CA LYS A 66 -9.45 -8.58 -2.77
C LYS A 66 -8.53 -9.63 -3.38
N THR A 67 -8.90 -10.15 -4.56
CA THR A 67 -8.06 -11.10 -5.29
C THR A 67 -6.77 -10.45 -5.79
N GLU A 68 -6.84 -9.21 -6.31
CA GLU A 68 -5.66 -8.45 -6.71
C GLU A 68 -4.70 -8.17 -5.55
N MET A 69 -5.23 -7.89 -4.35
CA MET A 69 -4.41 -7.75 -3.14
C MET A 69 -3.62 -9.03 -2.84
N LEU A 70 -4.26 -10.20 -2.92
CA LEU A 70 -3.59 -11.49 -2.68
C LEU A 70 -2.52 -11.80 -3.74
N GLU A 71 -2.79 -11.51 -5.01
CA GLU A 71 -1.79 -11.66 -6.08
C GLU A 71 -0.59 -10.74 -5.87
N ARG A 72 -0.81 -9.50 -5.42
CA ARG A 72 0.30 -8.60 -5.04
C ARG A 72 1.14 -9.20 -3.93
N TRP A 73 0.53 -9.77 -2.90
CA TRP A 73 1.27 -10.42 -1.80
C TRP A 73 2.08 -11.63 -2.26
N ARG A 74 1.59 -12.37 -3.27
CA ARG A 74 2.34 -13.48 -3.87
C ARG A 74 3.63 -13.02 -4.53
N MET A 75 3.65 -11.82 -5.11
CA MET A 75 4.85 -11.23 -5.72
C MET A 75 5.83 -10.67 -4.69
N LEU A 76 5.37 -10.38 -3.47
CA LEU A 76 6.16 -9.81 -2.37
C LEU A 76 6.93 -10.91 -1.61
N SER A 77 7.71 -11.71 -2.34
CA SER A 77 8.58 -12.75 -1.78
C SER A 77 10.01 -12.23 -1.54
N LEU A 78 10.71 -12.82 -0.58
CA LEU A 78 12.11 -12.48 -0.28
C LEU A 78 13.02 -12.73 -1.47
N GLU A 79 12.75 -13.80 -2.22
CA GLU A 79 13.47 -14.19 -3.42
C GLU A 79 13.31 -13.15 -4.52
N ALA A 80 12.07 -12.73 -4.80
CA ALA A 80 11.77 -11.69 -5.78
C ALA A 80 12.42 -10.35 -5.38
N GLY A 81 12.29 -9.96 -4.12
CA GLY A 81 12.93 -8.74 -3.60
C GLY A 81 14.45 -8.78 -3.69
N SER A 82 15.07 -9.92 -3.38
CA SER A 82 16.53 -10.12 -3.48
C SER A 82 17.03 -10.03 -4.92
N ALA A 83 16.27 -10.57 -5.89
CA ALA A 83 16.60 -10.47 -7.30
C ALA A 83 16.56 -9.00 -7.77
N ILE A 84 15.47 -8.29 -7.48
CA ILE A 84 15.31 -6.86 -7.83
C ILE A 84 16.44 -6.02 -7.22
N PHE A 85 16.78 -6.28 -5.95
CA PHE A 85 17.85 -5.55 -5.27
C PHE A 85 19.23 -5.79 -5.92
N ARG A 86 19.54 -7.03 -6.32
CA ARG A 86 20.79 -7.35 -7.01
C ARG A 86 20.86 -6.71 -8.40
N ASP A 87 19.74 -6.66 -9.12
CA ASP A 87 19.68 -6.00 -10.42
C ASP A 87 19.87 -4.49 -10.30
N LEU A 88 19.29 -3.87 -9.26
CA LEU A 88 19.51 -2.47 -8.92
C LEU A 88 21.00 -2.19 -8.63
N LEU A 89 21.64 -3.01 -7.79
CA LEU A 89 23.06 -2.86 -7.48
C LEU A 89 23.96 -3.04 -8.71
N THR A 90 23.62 -4.00 -9.56
CA THR A 90 24.35 -4.24 -10.82
C THR A 90 24.23 -3.04 -11.75
N SER A 91 23.04 -2.45 -11.85
CA SER A 91 22.78 -1.28 -12.69
C SER A 91 23.56 -0.06 -12.20
N LEU A 92 23.51 0.20 -10.88
CA LEU A 92 24.29 1.30 -10.27
C LEU A 92 25.80 1.15 -10.50
N LYS A 93 26.34 -0.07 -10.41
CA LYS A 93 27.76 -0.32 -10.69
C LYS A 93 28.12 -0.04 -12.15
N LYS A 94 27.25 -0.38 -13.11
CA LYS A 94 27.48 -0.08 -14.53
C LYS A 94 27.53 1.42 -14.79
N ASP A 95 26.62 2.19 -14.20
CA ASP A 95 26.55 3.64 -14.38
C ASP A 95 27.76 4.37 -13.77
N VAL A 96 28.32 3.86 -12.67
CA VAL A 96 29.52 4.42 -12.02
C VAL A 96 30.79 4.15 -12.84
N VAL A 97 30.85 3.08 -13.61
CA VAL A 97 32.05 2.69 -14.39
C VAL A 97 32.18 3.52 -15.69
N VAL A 98 31.15 4.26 -16.11
CA VAL A 98 31.21 5.15 -17.29
C VAL A 98 31.59 6.57 -16.87
N LYS A 99 32.77 6.75 -16.26
CA LYS A 99 33.51 8.02 -16.20
C LYS A 99 35.01 7.73 -15.99
N VAL A 100 35.68 7.26 -17.04
CA VAL A 100 37.13 7.37 -17.23
C VAL A 100 37.38 7.78 -18.67
#